data_AF-A0A959VEI6-F1
#
_entry.id   AF-A0A959VEI6-F1
#
_cell.length_a   1.000
_cell.length_b   1.000
_cell.length_c   1.000
_cell.angle_alpha   90.00
_cell.angle_beta   90.00
_cell.angle_gamma   90.00
#
_symmetry.space_group_name_H-M   'P 1'
#
loop_
_entity.id
_entity.type
_entity.pdbx_description
1 polymer ?
#
loop_
_entity_poly.entity_id
_entity_poly.type
_entity_poly.pdbx_seq_one_letter_code
_entity_poly.pdbx_strand_id
1 'polypeptide(L)' 'MDQLVNLLKEKTGLDDAMAEKVVGFIKDHMHEIPKMLGGDLGDKAKGLLGGAGGGLMDQAKGLLGGGDD' A
#
# COMPACT_ATOMS: atom_id res chain seq x y z
N MET A 1 -15.66 0.27 11.22
CA MET A 1 -14.43 -0.26 11.84
C MET A 1 -14.45 -1.77 11.92
N ASP A 2 -15.64 -2.35 12.03
CA ASP A 2 -15.95 -3.78 11.96
C ASP A 2 -15.33 -4.49 10.75
N GLN A 3 -15.27 -3.83 9.59
CA GLN A 3 -14.61 -4.40 8.41
C GLN A 3 -13.10 -4.58 8.59
N LEU A 4 -12.41 -3.71 9.33
CA LEU A 4 -10.97 -3.85 9.59
C LEU A 4 -10.70 -4.95 10.63
N VAL A 5 -11.55 -5.05 11.64
CA VAL A 5 -11.54 -6.12 12.64
C VAL A 5 -11.74 -7.48 11.97
N ASN A 6 -12.79 -7.63 11.14
CA ASN A 6 -13.03 -8.88 10.42
C ASN A 6 -11.88 -9.23 9.46
N LEU A 7 -11.31 -8.23 8.76
CA LEU A 7 -10.19 -8.48 7.85
C LEU A 7 -8.92 -8.92 8.58
N LEU A 8 -8.64 -8.36 9.76
CA LEU A 8 -7.56 -8.81 10.64
C LEU A 8 -7.82 -10.24 11.14
N LYS A 9 -9.02 -10.53 11.62
CA LYS A 9 -9.41 -11.88 12.06
C LYS A 9 -9.24 -12.92 10.95
N GLU A 10 -9.74 -12.62 9.75
CA GLU A 10 -9.69 -13.54 8.60
C GLU A 10 -8.29 -13.71 8.00
N LYS A 11 -7.48 -12.65 7.92
CA LYS A 11 -6.17 -12.69 7.24
C LYS A 11 -5.02 -13.06 8.15
N THR A 12 -5.10 -12.71 9.43
CA THR A 12 -4.01 -12.94 10.39
C THR A 12 -4.38 -13.94 11.48
N GLY A 13 -5.63 -14.41 11.54
CA GLY A 13 -6.11 -15.35 12.55
C GLY A 13 -6.17 -14.77 13.96
N LEU A 14 -6.30 -13.44 14.08
CA LEU A 14 -6.42 -12.77 15.38
C LEU A 14 -7.78 -13.06 16.02
N ASP A 15 -7.78 -13.26 17.34
CA ASP A 15 -9.00 -13.40 18.14
C ASP A 15 -9.70 -12.05 18.36
N ASP A 16 -11.01 -12.04 18.65
CA ASP A 16 -11.83 -10.81 18.69
C ASP A 16 -11.24 -9.75 19.61
N ALA A 17 -10.88 -10.14 20.83
CA ALA A 17 -10.32 -9.23 21.84
C ALA A 17 -8.97 -8.63 21.42
N MET A 18 -8.20 -9.32 20.57
CA MET A 18 -6.90 -8.84 20.08
C MET A 18 -7.09 -7.95 18.85
N ALA A 19 -8.00 -8.31 17.95
CA ALA A 19 -8.34 -7.50 16.78
C ALA A 19 -8.93 -6.15 17.18
N GLU A 20 -9.79 -6.10 18.21
CA GLU A 20 -10.31 -4.85 18.76
C GLU A 20 -9.21 -3.95 19.34
N LYS A 21 -8.22 -4.53 20.05
CA LYS A 21 -7.07 -3.78 20.58
C LYS A 21 -6.18 -3.22 19.47
N VAL A 22 -5.92 -4.01 18.42
CA VAL A 22 -5.12 -3.57 17.27
C VAL A 22 -5.85 -2.48 16.49
N VAL A 23 -7.16 -2.60 16.30
CA VAL A 23 -7.97 -1.55 15.64
C VAL A 23 -8.05 -0.30 16.52
N GLY A 24 -8.17 -0.45 17.84
CA GLY A 24 -8.09 0.67 18.79
C GLY A 24 -6.75 1.39 18.71
N PHE A 25 -5.64 0.64 18.68
CA PHE A 25 -4.29 1.18 18.48
C PHE A 25 -4.16 1.90 17.13
N ILE A 26 -4.64 1.29 16.04
CA ILE A 26 -4.67 1.92 14.70
C ILE A 26 -5.46 3.23 14.74
N LYS A 27 -6.57 3.28 15.48
CA LYS A 27 -7.45 4.45 15.61
C LYS A 27 -6.78 5.60 16.36
N ASP A 28 -6.09 5.29 17.45
CA ASP A 28 -5.30 6.26 18.24
C ASP A 28 -4.08 6.77 17.47
N HIS A 29 -3.52 5.95 16.58
CA HIS A 29 -2.36 6.29 15.77
C HIS A 29 -2.69 6.57 14.29
N MET A 30 -3.97 6.79 13.94
CA MET A 30 -4.40 6.93 12.53
C MET A 30 -3.79 8.17 11.84
N HIS A 31 -3.34 9.16 12.61
CA HIS A 31 -2.65 10.35 12.10
C HIS A 31 -1.18 10.05 11.74
N GLU A 32 -0.62 9.00 12.33
CA GLU A 32 0.76 8.55 12.10
C GLU A 32 0.82 7.47 11.02
N ILE A 33 -0.26 6.71 10.82
CA ILE A 33 -0.34 5.72 9.72
C ILE A 33 -0.06 6.33 8.36
N PRO A 34 -0.72 7.40 7.88
CA PRO A 34 -0.37 8.01 6.59
C PRO A 34 1.04 8.60 6.58
N LYS A 35 1.62 8.92 7.75
CA LYS A 35 3.00 9.38 7.87
C LYS A 35 4.02 8.23 7.77
N MET A 36 3.72 7.06 8.33
CA MET A 36 4.50 5.81 8.18
C MET A 36 4.32 5.18 6.79
N LEU A 37 3.07 5.15 6.32
CA LEU A 37 2.65 4.60 5.04
C LEU A 37 2.96 5.55 3.88
N GLY A 38 3.17 6.83 4.15
CA GLY A 38 3.67 7.83 3.21
C GLY A 38 5.18 8.03 3.26
N GLY A 39 5.82 7.79 4.41
CA GLY A 39 7.24 8.05 4.63
C GLY A 39 8.19 6.93 4.21
N ASP A 40 7.84 5.66 4.43
CA ASP A 40 8.74 4.52 4.15
C ASP A 40 8.09 3.52 3.19
N LEU A 41 6.83 3.14 3.46
CA LEU A 41 6.05 2.30 2.54
C LEU A 41 5.57 3.08 1.32
N GLY A 42 5.34 4.38 1.46
CA GLY A 42 4.88 5.28 0.40
C GLY A 42 5.98 5.58 -0.60
N ASP A 43 7.21 5.72 -0.12
CA ASP A 43 8.39 5.84 -0.98
C ASP A 43 8.68 4.51 -1.70
N LYS A 44 8.49 3.37 -1.03
CA LYS A 44 8.61 2.04 -1.64
C LYS A 44 7.48 1.73 -2.63
N ALA A 45 6.24 2.14 -2.33
CA ALA A 45 5.07 1.97 -3.19
C ALA A 45 5.08 2.96 -4.36
N LYS A 46 5.59 4.19 -4.16
CA LYS A 46 5.85 5.14 -5.24
C LYS A 46 7.07 4.73 -6.06
N GLY A 47 8.06 4.07 -5.48
CA GLY A 47 9.16 3.42 -6.19
C GLY A 47 8.70 2.20 -6.99
N LEU A 48 7.73 1.43 -6.48
CA LEU A 48 7.13 0.30 -7.21
C LEU A 48 6.13 0.74 -8.27
N LEU A 49 5.27 1.70 -7.97
CA LEU A 49 4.23 2.21 -8.89
C LEU A 49 4.80 3.23 -9.88
N GLY A 50 5.77 4.04 -9.46
CA GLY A 50 6.56 4.93 -10.31
C GLY A 50 7.69 4.22 -11.05
N GLY A 51 8.25 3.14 -10.50
CA GLY A 51 9.23 2.28 -11.19
C GLY A 51 8.59 1.33 -12.19
N ALA A 52 7.44 0.72 -11.86
CA ALA A 52 6.66 -0.07 -12.81
C ALA A 52 5.95 0.81 -13.84
N GLY A 53 5.41 1.95 -13.44
CA GLY A 53 4.80 2.93 -14.36
C GLY A 53 5.83 3.62 -15.26
N GLY A 54 6.99 4.00 -14.72
CA GLY A 54 8.08 4.62 -15.47
C GLY A 54 8.77 3.64 -16.43
N GLY A 55 9.11 2.43 -15.98
CA GLY A 55 9.76 1.42 -16.83
C GLY A 55 8.82 0.84 -17.90
N LEU A 56 7.54 0.65 -17.57
CA LEU A 56 6.54 0.20 -18.55
C LEU A 56 6.19 1.30 -19.55
N MET A 57 6.10 2.56 -19.13
CA MET A 57 5.85 3.68 -20.03
C MET A 57 7.07 4.01 -20.90
N ASP A 58 8.29 3.83 -20.41
CA ASP A 58 9.52 3.99 -21.20
C ASP A 58 9.68 2.85 -22.22
N GLN A 59 9.43 1.59 -21.84
CA GLN A 59 9.37 0.47 -22.79
C GLN A 59 8.20 0.61 -23.77
N ALA A 60 7.03 1.05 -23.32
CA ALA A 60 5.88 1.27 -24.20
C ALA A 60 6.13 2.45 -25.15
N LYS A 61 6.83 3.51 -24.72
CA LYS A 61 7.24 4.63 -25.58
C LYS A 61 8.37 4.25 -26.54
N GLY A 62 9.30 3.40 -26.13
CA GLY A 62 10.32 2.83 -27.03
C GLY A 62 9.71 1.89 -28.08
N LEU A 63 8.66 1.14 -27.71
CA LEU A 63 7.94 0.24 -28.62
C LEU A 63 6.91 0.96 -29.51
N LEU A 64 6.27 2.03 -29.01
CA LEU A 64 5.24 2.79 -29.71
C LEU A 64 5.80 4.02 -30.45
N GLY A 65 7.00 4.47 -30.10
CA GLY A 65 7.71 5.60 -30.73
C GLY A 65 8.97 5.21 -31.49
N GLY A 66 9.37 3.94 -31.49
CA GLY A 66 10.55 3.42 -32.19
C GLY A 66 10.23 2.80 -33.54
N GLY A 67 9.64 3.60 -34.44
CA GLY A 67 9.36 3.19 -35.82
C GLY A 67 9.70 4.31 -36.81
N ASP A 68 10.96 4.77 -36.82
CA ASP A 68 11.53 5.58 -37.91
C ASP A 68 13.07 5.47 -37.85
N ASP A 69 13.62 4.37 -38.40
CA ASP A 69 14.78 4.30 -39.32
C ASP A 69 14.94 2.86 -39.86
#